data_AF-A0A9D8HJY4-F1
#
_entry.id   AF-A0A9D8HJY4-F1
#
_cell.length_a   1.000
_cell.length_b   1.000
_cell.length_c   1.000
_cell.angle_alpha   90.00
_cell.angle_beta   90.00
_cell.angle_gamma   90.00
#
_symmetry.space_group_name_H-M   'P 1'
#
loop_
_entity.id
_entity.type
_entity.pdbx_description
1 polymer ?
#
loop_
_entity_poly.entity_id
_entity_poly.type
_entity_poly.pdbx_seq_one_letter_code
_entity_poly.pdbx_strand_id
1 'polypeptide(L)'
;EDTAKDAVLLIRIRPSEFQLDPERLSWTYEGIIAFSKICSHMGCAVALYEQTTKHLLCPCHQSTFDVTRAAKVIFGPSARPLPQLAITVDSEGYLIAKQPFSEAVGPSFWERKS
;
A
#
# COMPACT_ATOMS: atom_id res chain seq x y z
N GLU A 1 20.53 -10.97 3.32
CA GLU A 1 19.61 -9.88 2.93
C GLU A 1 18.46 -9.82 3.92
N ASP A 2 18.02 -8.60 4.25
CA ASP A 2 16.85 -8.39 5.11
C ASP A 2 15.59 -8.30 4.23
N THR A 3 14.88 -9.42 4.09
CA THR A 3 13.67 -9.53 3.26
C THR A 3 12.39 -9.15 4.01
N ALA A 4 12.49 -8.71 5.27
CA ALA A 4 11.34 -8.45 6.12
C ALA A 4 10.43 -7.33 5.56
N LYS A 5 10.94 -6.49 4.66
CA LYS A 5 10.24 -5.34 4.07
C LYS A 5 9.72 -5.56 2.66
N ASP A 6 9.98 -6.71 2.05
CA ASP A 6 9.72 -6.95 0.63
C ASP A 6 8.29 -7.37 0.33
N ALA A 7 7.53 -7.75 1.38
CA ALA A 7 6.16 -8.20 1.21
C ALA A 7 5.24 -7.06 0.72
N VAL A 8 4.53 -7.32 -0.38
CA VAL A 8 3.59 -6.38 -1.03
C VAL A 8 2.18 -6.99 -1.04
N LEU A 9 1.18 -6.13 -0.86
CA LEU A 9 -0.23 -6.45 -1.08
C LEU A 9 -0.62 -6.00 -2.48
N LEU A 10 -1.13 -6.93 -3.30
CA LEU A 10 -1.79 -6.63 -4.57
C LEU A 10 -3.29 -6.71 -4.36
N ILE A 11 -4.00 -5.62 -4.68
CA ILE A 11 -5.44 -5.51 -4.48
C ILE A 11 -6.06 -5.02 -5.77
N ARG A 12 -7.11 -5.70 -6.24
CA ARG A 12 -7.90 -5.24 -7.37
C ARG A 12 -9.23 -4.68 -6.87
N ILE A 13 -9.52 -3.44 -7.25
CA ILE A 13 -10.83 -2.81 -7.06
C ILE A 13 -11.35 -2.30 -8.41
N ARG A 14 -12.59 -1.82 -8.48
CA ARG A 14 -13.10 -1.24 -9.72
C ARG A 14 -12.38 0.09 -9.97
N PRO A 15 -11.92 0.41 -11.19
CA PRO A 15 -11.24 1.67 -11.47
C PRO A 15 -12.05 2.92 -11.06
N SER A 16 -13.38 2.86 -11.14
CA SER A 16 -14.28 3.94 -10.73
C SER A 16 -14.37 4.16 -9.21
N GLU A 17 -13.88 3.22 -8.40
CA GLU A 17 -13.85 3.35 -6.93
C GLU A 17 -12.61 4.11 -6.45
N PHE A 18 -11.59 4.32 -7.29
CA PHE A 18 -10.40 5.07 -6.92
C PHE A 18 -10.72 6.55 -6.69
N GLN A 19 -10.20 7.06 -5.59
CA GLN A 19 -10.19 8.48 -5.22
C GLN A 19 -8.74 8.93 -5.09
N LEU A 20 -8.02 8.83 -6.21
CA LEU A 20 -6.58 9.10 -6.32
C LEU A 20 -6.33 10.35 -7.17
N ASP A 21 -5.24 11.05 -6.88
CA ASP A 21 -4.70 12.03 -7.81
C ASP A 21 -4.14 11.35 -9.09
N PRO A 22 -3.91 12.10 -10.18
CA PRO A 22 -3.43 11.52 -11.43
C PRO A 22 -2.09 10.78 -11.32
N GLU A 23 -1.20 11.21 -10.44
CA GLU A 23 0.11 10.58 -10.25
C GLU A 23 -0.06 9.20 -9.61
N ARG A 24 -0.77 9.12 -8.47
CA ARG A 24 -1.05 7.85 -7.77
C ARG A 24 -1.94 6.91 -8.59
N LEU A 25 -2.83 7.45 -9.41
CA LEU A 25 -3.63 6.65 -10.35
C LEU A 25 -2.75 6.04 -11.44
N SER A 26 -1.75 6.78 -11.95
CA SER A 26 -0.80 6.28 -12.96
C SER A 26 0.10 5.13 -12.48
N TRP A 27 0.13 4.89 -11.17
CA TRP A 27 0.85 3.79 -10.53
C TRP A 27 0.04 2.50 -10.43
N THR A 28 -1.23 2.53 -10.86
CA THR A 28 -2.13 1.37 -10.91
C THR A 28 -2.15 0.73 -12.30
N TYR A 29 -2.69 -0.48 -12.40
CA TYR A 29 -2.91 -1.16 -13.68
C TYR A 29 -4.27 -1.85 -13.69
N GLU A 30 -5.22 -1.40 -14.52
CA GLU A 30 -6.57 -2.00 -14.68
C GLU A 30 -7.31 -2.32 -13.35
N GLY A 31 -7.27 -1.40 -12.40
CA GLY A 31 -7.88 -1.58 -11.08
C GLY A 31 -6.98 -2.23 -10.03
N ILE A 32 -5.79 -2.70 -10.42
CA ILE A 32 -4.78 -3.29 -9.53
C ILE A 32 -3.94 -2.18 -8.93
N ILE A 33 -3.84 -2.17 -7.61
CA ILE A 33 -3.01 -1.28 -6.82
C ILE A 33 -2.13 -2.10 -5.86
N ALA A 34 -0.92 -1.63 -5.61
CA ALA A 34 0.09 -2.32 -4.82
C ALA A 34 0.55 -1.46 -3.64
N PHE A 35 0.60 -2.04 -2.44
CA PHE A 35 1.11 -1.38 -1.24
C PHE A 35 2.10 -2.26 -0.49
N SER A 36 3.00 -1.67 0.29
CA SER A 36 3.75 -2.45 1.27
C SER A 36 2.80 -3.16 2.23
N LYS A 37 3.09 -4.42 2.54
CA LYS A 37 2.38 -5.19 3.57
C LYS A 37 2.78 -4.77 4.98
N ILE A 38 3.85 -4.00 5.13
CA ILE A 38 4.45 -3.71 6.44
C ILE A 38 3.80 -2.47 7.03
N CYS A 39 3.11 -2.65 8.16
CA CYS A 39 2.42 -1.58 8.86
C CYS A 39 3.38 -0.45 9.23
N SER A 40 3.02 0.77 8.88
CA SER A 40 3.79 1.99 9.15
C SER A 40 3.86 2.40 10.63
N HIS A 41 3.11 1.72 11.51
CA HIS A 41 3.19 1.88 12.96
C HIS A 41 4.40 1.13 13.54
N MET A 42 4.27 -0.19 13.74
CA MET A 42 5.27 -1.05 14.40
C MET A 42 5.68 -2.27 13.55
N GLY A 43 5.43 -2.24 12.24
CA GLY A 43 6.02 -3.21 11.32
C GLY A 43 5.30 -4.55 11.20
N CYS A 44 4.19 -4.76 11.91
CA CYS A 44 3.35 -5.94 11.70
C CYS A 44 2.90 -6.07 10.24
N ALA A 45 2.73 -7.31 9.78
CA ALA A 45 2.11 -7.57 8.48
C ALA A 45 0.62 -7.18 8.50
N VAL A 46 0.25 -6.23 7.65
CA VAL A 46 -1.15 -5.92 7.31
C VAL A 46 -1.67 -7.08 6.46
N ALA A 47 -2.64 -7.82 6.97
CA ALA A 47 -3.05 -9.09 6.36
C ALA A 47 -4.56 -9.26 6.21
N LEU A 48 -5.36 -8.37 6.79
CA LEU A 48 -6.81 -8.45 6.75
C LEU A 48 -7.34 -7.43 5.73
N TYR A 49 -8.19 -7.88 4.82
CA TYR A 49 -8.81 -7.03 3.80
C TYR A 49 -10.33 -7.20 3.84
N GLU A 50 -11.04 -6.09 4.04
CA GLU A 50 -12.49 -6.03 4.01
C GLU A 50 -12.96 -5.61 2.61
N GLN A 51 -13.54 -6.55 1.87
CA GLN A 51 -13.88 -6.33 0.45
C GLN A 51 -15.00 -5.30 0.23
N THR A 52 -15.94 -5.16 1.16
CA THR A 52 -17.08 -4.24 1.00
C THR A 52 -16.61 -2.80 1.04
N THR A 53 -15.87 -2.44 2.09
CA THR A 53 -15.37 -1.08 2.36
C THR A 53 -14.03 -0.78 1.69
N LYS A 54 -13.34 -1.81 1.19
CA LYS A 54 -11.97 -1.71 0.65
C LYS A 54 -10.95 -1.26 1.70
N HIS A 55 -11.14 -1.68 2.94
CA HIS A 55 -10.21 -1.37 4.02
C HIS A 55 -9.21 -2.49 4.24
N LEU A 56 -7.97 -2.09 4.49
CA LEU A 56 -6.91 -2.95 5.01
C LEU A 56 -6.78 -2.76 6.51
N LEU A 57 -6.71 -3.85 7.26
CA LEU A 57 -6.60 -3.83 8.71
C LEU A 57 -5.30 -4.52 9.15
N CYS A 58 -4.56 -3.81 10.00
CA CYS A 58 -3.43 -4.37 10.72
C CYS A 58 -3.94 -5.11 11.97
N PRO A 59 -3.69 -6.43 12.12
CA PRO A 59 -4.26 -7.22 13.22
C PRO A 59 -3.65 -6.87 14.59
N CYS A 60 -2.47 -6.25 14.64
CA CYS A 60 -1.77 -6.01 15.90
C CYS A 60 -2.44 -4.90 16.74
N HIS A 61 -2.72 -3.75 16.12
CA HIS A 61 -3.24 -2.57 16.80
C HIS A 61 -4.35 -1.88 16.00
N GLN A 62 -4.94 -2.61 15.05
CA GLN A 62 -6.14 -2.20 14.33
C GLN A 62 -5.98 -0.90 13.53
N SER A 63 -4.76 -0.55 13.11
CA SER A 63 -4.60 0.51 12.11
C SER A 63 -5.33 0.11 10.83
N THR A 64 -6.22 0.99 10.38
CA THR A 64 -7.05 0.76 9.20
C THR A 64 -6.65 1.72 8.10
N PHE A 65 -6.44 1.18 6.91
CA PHE A 65 -5.97 1.91 5.73
C PHE A 65 -7.00 1.78 4.61
N ASP A 66 -7.35 2.91 3.99
CA ASP A 66 -8.34 2.98 2.94
C ASP A 66 -7.67 2.81 1.56
N VAL A 67 -7.91 1.66 0.91
CA VAL A 67 -7.32 1.31 -0.40
C VAL A 67 -7.74 2.29 -1.48
N THR A 68 -8.97 2.85 -1.40
CA THR A 68 -9.49 3.76 -2.44
C THR A 68 -8.75 5.09 -2.47
N ARG A 69 -8.09 5.45 -1.36
CA ARG A 69 -7.34 6.71 -1.16
C ARG A 69 -5.87 6.43 -0.82
N ALA A 70 -5.21 5.61 -1.63
CA ALA A 70 -3.77 5.31 -1.53
C ALA A 70 -3.34 4.82 -0.14
N ALA A 71 -4.12 3.91 0.47
CA ALA A 71 -3.88 3.37 1.81
C ALA A 71 -3.78 4.46 2.89
N LYS A 72 -4.51 5.57 2.75
CA LYS A 72 -4.62 6.59 3.79
C LYS A 72 -5.10 5.99 5.10
N VAL A 73 -4.46 6.35 6.21
CA VAL A 73 -4.91 5.91 7.54
C VAL A 73 -6.24 6.57 7.87
N ILE A 74 -7.20 5.76 8.31
CA ILE A 74 -8.52 6.23 8.74
C ILE A 74 -8.83 5.88 10.20
N PHE A 75 -8.08 4.96 10.79
CA PHE A 75 -8.25 4.55 12.19
C PHE A 75 -6.96 3.94 12.76
N GLY A 76 -6.85 3.90 14.09
CA GLY A 76 -5.77 3.28 14.84
C GLY A 76 -4.49 4.12 14.91
N PRO A 77 -3.41 3.56 15.47
CA PRO A 77 -2.22 4.34 15.87
C PRO A 77 -1.24 4.67 14.74
N SER A 78 -1.42 4.14 13.52
CA SER A 78 -0.54 4.51 12.42
C SER A 78 -0.72 5.97 12.05
N ALA A 79 0.37 6.71 11.91
CA ALA A 79 0.34 8.11 11.51
C ALA A 79 0.52 8.32 10.00
N ARG A 80 0.76 7.24 9.23
CA ARG A 80 1.17 7.34 7.81
C ARG A 80 0.52 6.29 6.92
N PRO A 81 0.20 6.64 5.66
CA PRO A 81 -0.23 5.66 4.68
C PRO A 81 0.79 4.53 4.52
N LEU A 82 0.32 3.40 3.99
CA LEU A 82 1.24 2.37 3.49
C LEU A 82 1.85 2.86 2.17
N PRO A 83 3.18 2.77 1.98
CA PRO A 83 3.80 3.16 0.71
C PRO A 83 3.17 2.39 -0.47
N GLN A 84 2.79 3.11 -1.53
CA GLN A 84 2.28 2.52 -2.76
C GLN A 84 3.45 2.18 -3.68
N LEU A 85 3.41 1.01 -4.30
CA LEU A 85 4.38 0.59 -5.31
C LEU A 85 3.82 0.92 -6.70
N ALA A 86 4.60 1.64 -7.51
CA ALA A 86 4.24 1.89 -8.90
C ALA A 86 4.42 0.61 -9.72
N ILE A 87 3.33 0.11 -10.31
CA ILE A 87 3.33 -1.13 -11.09
C ILE A 87 2.94 -0.89 -12.55
N THR A 88 3.32 -1.84 -13.40
CA THR A 88 2.87 -1.94 -14.79
C THR A 88 2.91 -3.40 -15.24
N VAL A 89 2.66 -3.64 -16.51
CA VAL A 89 2.77 -4.96 -17.14
C VAL A 89 3.88 -4.91 -18.20
N ASP A 90 4.72 -5.94 -18.23
CA ASP A 90 5.77 -6.09 -19.25
C ASP A 90 5.22 -6.61 -20.59
N SER A 91 6.11 -6.85 -21.56
CA SER A 91 5.73 -7.35 -22.89
C SER A 91 5.16 -8.77 -22.89
N GLU A 92 5.39 -9.54 -21.83
CA GLU A 92 4.93 -10.91 -21.68
C GLU A 92 3.61 -11.00 -20.89
N GLY A 93 3.15 -9.88 -20.32
CA GLY A 93 1.91 -9.81 -19.56
C GLY A 93 2.08 -9.96 -18.05
N TYR A 94 3.31 -9.95 -17.52
CA TYR A 94 3.57 -10.05 -16.09
C TYR A 94 3.57 -8.69 -15.41
N LEU A 95 3.05 -8.65 -14.17
CA LEU A 95 3.12 -7.46 -13.34
C LEU A 95 4.56 -7.22 -12.89
N ILE A 96 5.06 -6.01 -13.14
CA ILE A 96 6.38 -5.56 -12.73
C ILE A 96 6.29 -4.26 -11.93
N ALA A 97 7.26 -4.03 -11.04
CA ALA A 97 7.44 -2.74 -10.40
C ALA A 97 8.18 -1.79 -11.35
N LYS A 98 7.69 -0.55 -11.50
CA LYS A 98 8.34 0.48 -12.34
C LYS A 98 9.56 1.10 -11.65
N GLN A 99 9.54 1.13 -10.32
CA GLN A 99 10.56 1.74 -9.47
C GLN A 99 10.45 1.20 -8.03
N PRO A 100 11.49 1.38 -7.19
CA PRO A 100 11.37 1.17 -5.75
C PRO A 100 10.29 2.06 -5.11
N PHE A 101 9.92 1.78 -3.86
CA PHE A 101 9.06 2.68 -3.10
C PHE A 101 9.66 4.09 -3.02
N SER A 102 8.83 5.11 -3.23
CA SER A 102 9.21 6.52 -3.05
C SER A 102 9.30 6.94 -1.58
N GLU A 103 8.77 6.12 -0.67
CA GLU A 103 8.72 6.36 0.77
C GLU A 103 9.28 5.17 1.54
N ALA A 104 9.80 5.42 2.75
CA ALA A 104 10.32 4.36 3.61
C ALA A 104 9.23 3.36 4.05
N VAL A 105 9.53 2.08 3.88
CA VAL A 105 8.68 0.96 4.29
C VAL A 105 8.77 0.68 5.80
N GLY A 106 7.62 0.46 6.42
CA GLY A 106 7.48 0.08 7.83
C GLY A 106 7.51 1.27 8.80
N PRO A 107 7.88 1.03 10.07
CA PRO A 107 7.87 2.05 11.13
C PRO A 107 8.69 3.29 10.80
N SER A 108 8.31 4.41 11.40
CA SER A 108 9.12 5.64 11.35
C SER A 108 10.44 5.47 12.13
N PHE A 109 11.45 6.23 11.71
CA PHE A 109 12.76 6.36 12.36
C PHE A 109 13.19 7.83 12.28
N TRP A 110 14.21 8.21 13.04
CA TRP A 110 14.55 9.61 13.29
C TRP A 110 14.94 10.39 12.02
N GLU A 111 15.70 9.78 11.11
CA GLU A 111 16.21 10.41 9.89
C GLU A 111 15.20 10.37 8.72
N ARG A 112 13.99 9.85 8.94
CA ARG A 112 12.99 9.70 7.88
C ARG A 112 12.49 11.08 7.43
N LYS A 113 12.63 11.36 6.14
CA LYS A 113 11.97 12.52 5.48
C LYS A 113 10.45 12.28 5.41
N SER A 114 9.66 13.31 5.74
CA SER A 114 8.20 13.25 5.75
C SER A 114 7.59 13.76 4.46
#